data_AF-A0A9W8I8W3-F1
#
_entry.id   AF-A0A9W8I8W3-F1
#
_cell.length_a   1.000
_cell.length_b   1.000
_cell.length_c   1.000
_cell.angle_alpha   90.00
_cell.angle_beta   90.00
_cell.angle_gamma   90.00
#
_symmetry.space_group_name_H-M   'P 1'
#
loop_
_entity.id
_entity.type
_entity.pdbx_description
1 polymer ?
#
loop_
_entity_poly.entity_id
_entity_poly.type
_entity_poly.pdbx_seq_one_letter_code
_entity_poly.pdbx_strand_id
1 'polypeptide(L)'
;MAAIAEQAAKLSLNDQKPAKGNKKDSSAALVPQMERPEFIEHRNRIFDELFQKQQEEIANKPREDIVITLPDGSTRDGKSWETTPMDIANGISKSLAKRLVIAKVDNVLWDTLRPLEASCKLELLDFESEEAKMVYWHSSAHVLGEACELHFG
;
A
#
# COMPACT_ATOMS: atom_id res chain seq x y z
N MET A 1 17.52 -17.08 16.64
CA MET A 1 18.02 -15.88 15.91
C MET A 1 18.78 -16.21 14.62
N ALA A 2 19.52 -17.33 14.52
CA ALA A 2 20.20 -17.68 13.25
C ALA A 2 19.29 -18.34 12.19
N ALA A 3 18.22 -19.03 12.59
CA ALA A 3 17.37 -19.81 11.67
C ALA A 3 16.41 -18.99 10.78
N ILE A 4 16.07 -17.75 11.18
CA ILE A 4 15.12 -16.90 10.43
C ILE A 4 15.84 -16.18 9.27
N ALA A 5 17.11 -15.80 9.47
CA ALA A 5 17.95 -15.20 8.43
C ALA A 5 18.24 -16.18 7.27
N GLU A 6 18.32 -17.48 7.57
CA GLU A 6 18.57 -18.53 6.58
C GLU A 6 17.34 -18.85 5.71
N GLN A 7 16.14 -18.55 6.19
CA GLN A 7 14.89 -18.69 5.43
C GLN A 7 14.68 -17.56 4.42
N ALA A 8 15.16 -16.34 4.73
CA ALA A 8 15.13 -15.20 3.81
C ALA A 8 16.10 -15.39 2.62
N ALA A 9 17.24 -16.04 2.83
CA ALA A 9 18.22 -16.31 1.78
C ALA A 9 17.79 -17.40 0.78
N LYS A 10 16.85 -18.29 1.16
CA LYS A 10 16.30 -19.33 0.27
C LYS A 10 15.16 -18.86 -0.62
N LEU A 11 14.70 -17.61 -0.46
CA LEU A 11 13.67 -17.02 -1.33
C LEU A 11 14.25 -16.32 -2.57
N SER A 12 15.57 -16.14 -2.65
CA SER A 12 16.23 -15.65 -3.85
C SER A 12 17.02 -16.76 -4.53
N LEU A 13 16.79 -16.92 -5.84
CA LEU A 13 17.46 -17.83 -6.80
C LEU A 13 16.86 -19.23 -6.93
N ASN A 14 15.81 -19.36 -7.75
CA ASN A 14 15.83 -20.30 -8.87
C ASN A 14 14.67 -20.04 -9.86
N ASP A 15 14.92 -19.30 -10.93
CA ASP A 15 14.08 -19.32 -12.13
C ASP A 15 14.98 -19.52 -13.35
N GLN A 16 15.34 -20.78 -13.61
CA GLN A 16 15.67 -21.21 -14.96
C GLN A 16 14.47 -21.97 -15.53
N LYS A 17 13.72 -21.32 -16.42
CA LYS A 17 12.85 -21.99 -17.39
C LYS A 17 13.28 -21.63 -18.83
N PRO A 18 13.13 -22.56 -19.79
CA PRO A 18 13.90 -22.57 -21.03
C PRO A 18 13.37 -21.55 -22.05
N ALA A 19 14.28 -21.10 -22.90
CA ALA A 19 14.05 -20.21 -24.02
C ALA A 19 12.90 -20.68 -24.93
N LYS A 20 11.92 -19.80 -25.15
CA LYS A 20 10.95 -19.91 -26.25
C LYS A 20 10.52 -18.53 -26.74
N GLY A 21 10.89 -18.21 -27.97
CA GLY A 21 10.15 -17.35 -28.90
C GLY A 21 10.07 -15.86 -28.55
N ASN A 22 10.95 -15.09 -29.17
CA ASN A 22 10.94 -13.62 -29.18
C ASN A 22 9.58 -13.08 -29.70
N LYS A 23 8.66 -12.75 -28.81
CA LYS A 23 7.55 -11.82 -29.08
C LYS A 23 7.92 -10.51 -28.39
N LYS A 24 8.38 -9.54 -29.17
CA LYS A 24 8.55 -8.16 -28.72
C LYS A 24 7.24 -7.70 -28.08
N ASP A 25 7.30 -7.37 -26.79
CA ASP A 25 6.22 -6.70 -26.08
C ASP A 25 5.89 -5.39 -26.79
N SER A 26 4.73 -5.36 -27.44
CA SER A 26 4.27 -4.23 -28.27
C SER A 26 3.84 -3.01 -27.47
N SER A 27 3.98 -3.02 -26.14
CA SER A 27 3.71 -1.88 -25.25
C SER A 27 4.94 -1.06 -24.90
N ALA A 28 6.16 -1.62 -25.01
CA ALA A 28 7.40 -0.92 -24.71
C ALA A 28 7.78 0.15 -25.76
N ALA A 29 7.12 0.15 -26.92
CA ALA A 29 7.44 1.01 -28.05
C ALA A 29 6.74 2.39 -28.02
N LEU A 30 5.87 2.66 -27.05
CA LEU A 30 5.01 3.85 -27.03
C LEU A 30 5.50 4.99 -26.11
N VAL A 31 6.51 4.74 -25.27
CA VAL A 31 7.09 5.77 -24.40
C VAL A 31 8.44 6.20 -25.01
N PRO A 32 8.60 7.47 -25.43
CA PRO A 32 9.91 7.99 -25.78
C PRO A 32 10.86 7.74 -24.61
N GLN A 33 11.96 7.03 -24.84
CA GLN A 33 13.00 6.82 -23.83
C GLN A 33 13.75 8.15 -23.67
N MET A 34 13.18 9.04 -22.87
CA MET A 34 13.88 10.20 -22.35
C MET A 34 14.81 9.74 -21.22
N GLU A 35 16.03 10.28 -21.19
CA GLU A 35 16.95 10.03 -20.09
C GLU A 35 16.33 10.57 -18.80
N ARG A 36 16.23 9.72 -17.77
CA ARG A 36 15.57 10.08 -16.51
C ARG A 36 16.37 11.20 -15.82
N PRO A 37 15.73 12.32 -15.41
CA PRO A 37 16.43 13.40 -14.74
C PRO A 37 17.07 12.98 -13.39
N GLU A 38 18.25 13.53 -13.07
CA GLU A 38 19.01 13.21 -11.85
C GLU A 38 18.23 13.50 -10.55
N PHE A 39 17.37 14.53 -10.55
CA PHE A 39 16.61 14.89 -9.35
C PHE A 39 15.63 13.79 -8.90
N ILE A 40 15.20 12.91 -9.81
CA ILE A 40 14.32 11.80 -9.46
C ILE A 40 15.06 10.78 -8.58
N GLU A 41 16.30 10.45 -8.94
CA GLU A 41 17.14 9.57 -8.12
C GLU A 41 17.43 10.19 -6.75
N HIS A 42 17.71 11.49 -6.73
CA HIS A 42 17.90 12.22 -5.49
C HIS A 42 16.67 12.16 -4.58
N ARG A 43 15.46 12.37 -5.12
CA ARG A 43 14.19 12.28 -4.37
C ARG A 43 13.93 10.86 -3.87
N ASN A 44 14.14 9.85 -4.70
CA ASN A 44 13.97 8.45 -4.32
C ASN A 44 14.89 8.09 -3.15
N ARG A 45 16.17 8.50 -3.20
CA ARG A 45 17.12 8.25 -2.12
C ARG A 45 16.67 8.87 -0.78
N ILE A 46 16.14 10.09 -0.81
CA ILE A 46 15.60 10.74 0.40
C ILE A 46 14.37 9.98 0.90
N PHE A 47 13.45 9.61 -0.01
CA PHE A 47 12.27 8.84 0.35
C PHE A 47 12.64 7.50 0.98
N ASP A 48 13.55 6.75 0.38
CA ASP A 48 14.00 5.44 0.88
C ASP A 48 14.61 5.55 2.28
N GLU A 49 15.44 6.58 2.52
CA GLU A 49 16.03 6.82 3.84
C GLU A 49 14.95 7.12 4.90
N LEU A 50 13.99 7.99 4.58
CA LEU A 50 12.93 8.37 5.52
C LEU A 50 11.94 7.22 5.74
N PHE A 51 11.60 6.50 4.68
CA PHE A 51 10.72 5.35 4.73
C PHE A 51 11.33 4.24 5.60
N GLN A 52 12.63 3.95 5.42
CA GLN A 52 13.32 2.97 6.24
C GLN A 52 13.31 3.36 7.73
N LYS A 53 13.61 4.62 8.06
CA LYS A 53 13.51 5.13 9.45
C LYS A 53 12.11 4.96 10.01
N GLN A 54 11.08 5.29 9.24
CA GLN A 54 9.69 5.12 9.65
C GLN A 54 9.34 3.64 9.90
N GLN A 55 9.80 2.73 9.03
CA GLN A 55 9.57 1.29 9.21
C GLN A 55 10.26 0.76 10.46
N GLU A 56 11.48 1.20 10.75
CA GLU A 56 12.20 0.86 11.98
C GLU A 56 11.47 1.39 13.22
N GLU A 57 10.99 2.63 13.18
CA GLU A 57 10.17 3.19 14.26
C GLU A 57 8.90 2.37 14.48
N ILE A 58 8.17 2.00 13.42
CA ILE A 58 6.96 1.17 13.51
C ILE A 58 7.27 -0.26 14.01
N ALA A 59 8.41 -0.83 13.62
CA ALA A 59 8.85 -2.15 14.07
C ALA A 59 9.19 -2.14 15.58
N ASN A 60 9.73 -1.03 16.08
CA ASN A 60 10.12 -0.87 17.48
C ASN A 60 8.95 -0.46 18.40
N LYS A 61 7.80 -0.06 17.85
CA LYS A 61 6.62 0.28 18.67
C LYS A 61 6.00 -0.97 19.30
N PRO A 62 5.47 -0.85 20.53
CA PRO A 62 4.83 -1.98 21.21
C PRO A 62 3.58 -2.43 20.45
N ARG A 63 3.38 -3.76 20.39
CA ARG A 63 2.17 -4.38 19.85
C ARG A 63 1.21 -4.60 21.01
N GLU A 64 0.17 -3.79 21.05
CA GLU A 64 -0.87 -3.82 22.07
C GLU A 64 -2.14 -4.39 21.45
N ASP A 65 -2.92 -5.14 22.23
CA ASP A 65 -4.21 -5.64 21.78
C ASP A 65 -5.19 -4.47 21.70
N ILE A 66 -5.80 -4.30 20.52
CA ILE A 66 -6.74 -3.22 20.22
C ILE A 66 -8.09 -3.78 19.81
N VAL A 67 -9.15 -3.04 20.13
CA VAL A 67 -10.52 -3.37 19.76
C VAL A 67 -11.00 -2.40 18.70
N ILE A 68 -11.34 -2.93 17.52
CA ILE A 68 -11.86 -2.17 16.39
C ILE A 68 -13.38 -2.32 16.39
N THR A 69 -14.09 -1.20 16.46
CA THR A 69 -15.56 -1.18 16.42
C THR A 69 -16.05 -0.79 15.03
N LEU A 70 -16.89 -1.63 14.43
CA LEU A 70 -17.49 -1.40 13.12
C LEU A 70 -18.83 -0.64 13.24
N PRO A 71 -19.35 -0.05 12.15
CA PRO A 71 -20.56 0.78 12.20
C PRO A 71 -21.83 -0.02 12.52
N ASP A 72 -21.81 -1.33 12.29
CA ASP A 72 -22.87 -2.27 12.63
C ASP A 72 -22.89 -2.65 14.14
N GLY A 73 -21.95 -2.10 14.92
CA GLY A 73 -21.77 -2.40 16.34
C GLY A 73 -20.98 -3.68 16.61
N SER A 74 -20.55 -4.39 15.57
CA SER A 74 -19.67 -5.54 15.74
C SER A 74 -18.25 -5.08 16.10
N THR A 75 -17.54 -5.93 16.85
CA THR A 75 -16.17 -5.66 17.29
C THR A 75 -15.22 -6.70 16.70
N ARG A 76 -13.99 -6.27 16.42
CA ARG A 76 -12.90 -7.12 15.94
C ARG A 76 -11.66 -6.86 16.77
N ASP A 77 -11.00 -7.92 17.17
CA ASP A 77 -9.71 -7.83 17.84
C ASP A 77 -8.60 -7.65 16.80
N GLY A 78 -7.61 -6.82 17.14
CA GLY A 78 -6.43 -6.58 16.33
C GLY A 78 -5.23 -6.25 17.21
N LYS A 79 -4.10 -6.00 16.56
CA LYS A 79 -2.87 -5.55 17.22
C LYS A 79 -2.43 -4.19 16.68
N SER A 80 -2.07 -3.29 17.58
CA SER A 80 -1.55 -1.98 17.20
C SER A 80 -0.28 -2.11 16.36
N TRP A 81 -0.12 -1.21 15.39
CA TRP A 81 0.99 -1.17 14.43
C TRP A 81 1.12 -2.40 13.53
N GLU A 82 0.17 -3.34 13.58
CA GLU A 82 0.15 -4.58 12.79
C GLU A 82 -1.11 -4.68 11.93
N THR A 83 -2.28 -4.58 12.56
CA THR A 83 -3.56 -4.77 11.89
C THR A 83 -3.93 -3.54 11.06
N THR A 84 -4.27 -3.75 9.79
CA THR A 84 -4.69 -2.69 8.87
C THR A 84 -6.20 -2.71 8.62
N PRO A 85 -6.82 -1.58 8.21
CA PRO A 85 -8.20 -1.58 7.74
C PRO A 85 -8.48 -2.60 6.62
N MET A 86 -7.51 -2.83 5.73
CA MET A 86 -7.61 -3.81 4.66
C MET A 86 -7.69 -5.26 5.21
N ASP A 87 -6.97 -5.58 6.28
CA ASP A 87 -7.06 -6.89 6.93
C ASP A 87 -8.44 -7.11 7.53
N ILE A 88 -8.99 -6.09 8.19
CA ILE A 88 -10.36 -6.12 8.72
C ILE A 88 -11.39 -6.33 7.60
N ALA A 89 -11.25 -5.59 6.49
CA ALA A 89 -12.13 -5.74 5.33
C ALA A 89 -12.06 -7.16 4.73
N ASN A 90 -10.86 -7.72 4.58
CA ASN A 90 -10.65 -9.10 4.13
C ASN A 90 -11.27 -10.13 5.10
N GLY A 91 -11.19 -9.87 6.40
CA GLY A 91 -11.81 -10.67 7.45
C GLY A 91 -13.34 -10.55 7.53
N ILE A 92 -13.96 -9.60 6.82
CA ILE A 92 -15.42 -9.50 6.66
C ILE A 92 -15.84 -10.23 5.38
N SER A 93 -15.33 -9.80 4.23
CA SER A 93 -15.54 -10.49 2.95
C SER A 93 -14.56 -10.02 1.89
N LYS A 94 -14.18 -10.93 1.00
CA LYS A 94 -13.31 -10.59 -0.16
C LYS A 94 -13.96 -9.57 -1.11
N SER A 95 -15.29 -9.59 -1.24
CA SER A 95 -16.01 -8.63 -2.07
C SER A 95 -15.97 -7.22 -1.47
N LEU A 96 -16.08 -7.08 -0.14
CA LEU A 96 -15.91 -5.81 0.55
C LEU A 96 -14.47 -5.29 0.40
N ALA A 97 -13.46 -6.14 0.63
CA ALA A 97 -12.06 -5.74 0.47
C ALA A 97 -11.75 -5.25 -0.96
N LYS A 98 -12.34 -5.89 -1.98
CA LYS A 98 -12.14 -5.50 -3.39
C LYS A 98 -12.76 -4.14 -3.75
N ARG A 99 -13.87 -3.75 -3.10
CA ARG A 99 -14.57 -2.48 -3.37
C ARG A 99 -14.15 -1.34 -2.45
N LEU A 100 -13.35 -1.64 -1.43
CA LEU A 100 -12.85 -0.67 -0.46
C LEU A 100 -11.95 0.36 -1.16
N VAL A 101 -12.23 1.64 -0.95
CA VAL A 101 -11.42 2.74 -1.48
C VAL A 101 -10.57 3.35 -0.37
N ILE A 102 -11.19 3.71 0.74
CA ILE A 102 -10.54 4.36 1.88
C ILE A 102 -11.20 3.92 3.19
N ALA A 103 -10.48 4.03 4.30
CA ALA A 103 -11.03 3.81 5.63
C ALA A 103 -11.22 5.14 6.37
N LYS A 104 -12.09 5.14 7.38
CA LYS A 104 -12.23 6.23 8.33
C LYS A 104 -11.99 5.68 9.73
N VAL A 105 -11.00 6.24 10.42
CA VAL A 105 -10.62 5.87 11.78
C VAL A 105 -10.96 7.05 12.67
N ASP A 106 -11.90 6.87 13.60
CA ASP A 106 -12.38 7.92 14.50
C ASP A 106 -12.75 9.23 13.78
N ASN A 107 -13.49 9.07 12.67
CA ASN A 107 -13.96 10.17 11.81
C ASN A 107 -12.85 10.88 11.01
N VAL A 108 -11.63 10.34 10.95
CA VAL A 108 -10.50 10.84 10.14
C VAL A 108 -10.20 9.87 8.99
N LEU A 109 -9.96 10.37 7.79
CA LEU A 109 -9.58 9.53 6.64
C LEU A 109 -8.25 8.83 6.90
N TRP A 110 -8.20 7.55 6.56
CA TRP A 110 -7.10 6.66 6.87
C TRP A 110 -6.82 5.70 5.72
N ASP A 111 -5.55 5.55 5.37
CA ASP A 111 -5.11 4.64 4.30
C ASP A 111 -5.40 3.19 4.66
N THR A 112 -5.85 2.42 3.67
CA THR A 112 -6.32 1.05 3.90
C THR A 112 -5.19 0.09 4.31
N LEU A 113 -3.95 0.39 3.91
CA LEU A 113 -2.74 -0.38 4.24
C LEU A 113 -1.97 0.21 5.43
N ARG A 114 -2.40 1.34 5.99
CA ARG A 114 -1.74 1.93 7.15
C ARG A 114 -2.21 1.19 8.41
N PRO A 115 -1.28 0.65 9.24
CA PRO A 115 -1.65 -0.02 10.48
C PRO A 115 -2.41 0.88 11.44
N LEU A 116 -3.32 0.30 12.21
CA LEU A 116 -4.07 0.98 13.25
C LEU A 116 -3.19 1.18 14.49
N GLU A 117 -3.28 2.34 15.11
CA GLU A 117 -2.39 2.72 16.23
C GLU A 117 -3.01 2.41 17.60
N ALA A 118 -4.34 2.43 17.71
CA ALA A 118 -5.09 2.23 18.94
C ALA A 118 -6.49 1.66 18.66
N SER A 119 -7.21 1.29 19.71
CA SER A 119 -8.64 0.94 19.65
C SER A 119 -9.44 2.11 19.09
N CYS A 120 -10.23 1.86 18.04
CA CYS A 120 -10.86 2.92 17.26
C CYS A 120 -12.22 2.49 16.68
N LYS A 121 -13.00 3.47 16.24
CA LYS A 121 -14.16 3.24 15.38
C LYS A 121 -13.72 3.24 13.93
N LEU A 122 -13.95 2.14 13.23
CA LEU A 122 -13.56 1.94 11.85
C LEU A 122 -14.79 1.96 10.95
N GLU A 123 -14.77 2.82 9.94
CA GLU A 123 -15.71 2.82 8.83
C GLU A 123 -14.96 2.49 7.53
N LEU A 124 -15.56 1.62 6.72
CA LEU A 124 -14.99 1.19 5.45
C LEU A 124 -15.79 1.83 4.32
N LEU A 125 -15.15 2.73 3.58
CA LEU A 125 -15.81 3.52 2.54
C LEU A 125 -15.51 2.93 1.16
N ASP A 126 -16.59 2.58 0.45
CA ASP A 126 -16.52 2.22 -0.96
C ASP A 126 -16.77 3.45 -1.85
N PHE A 127 -16.72 3.25 -3.17
CA PHE A 127 -16.79 4.33 -4.14
C PHE A 127 -18.13 5.09 -4.15
N GLU A 128 -19.17 4.62 -3.46
CA GLU A 128 -20.44 5.35 -3.39
C GLU A 128 -20.36 6.56 -2.44
N SER A 129 -19.43 6.53 -1.48
CA SER A 129 -19.18 7.64 -0.55
C SER A 129 -18.54 8.84 -1.25
N GLU A 130 -19.00 10.05 -0.93
CA GLU A 130 -18.44 11.29 -1.47
C GLU A 130 -16.98 11.50 -1.04
N GLU A 131 -16.64 11.19 0.22
CA GLU A 131 -15.27 11.27 0.73
C GLU A 131 -14.35 10.29 -0.03
N ALA A 132 -14.84 9.08 -0.33
CA ALA A 132 -14.09 8.09 -1.09
C ALA A 132 -13.87 8.51 -2.55
N LYS A 133 -14.88 9.11 -3.20
CA LYS A 133 -14.76 9.67 -4.56
C LYS A 133 -13.68 10.75 -4.61
N MET A 134 -13.66 11.64 -3.62
CA MET A 134 -12.65 12.70 -3.53
C MET A 134 -11.23 12.14 -3.44
N VAL A 135 -11.01 11.13 -2.59
CA VAL A 135 -9.70 10.44 -2.47
C VAL A 135 -9.34 9.72 -3.77
N TYR A 136 -10.30 9.05 -4.40
CA TYR A 136 -10.09 8.36 -5.68
C TYR A 136 -9.67 9.32 -6.80
N TRP A 137 -10.34 10.47 -6.92
CA TRP A 137 -9.98 11.48 -7.90
C TRP A 137 -8.62 12.12 -7.61
N HIS A 138 -8.27 12.31 -6.34
CA HIS A 138 -6.95 12.78 -5.95
C HIS A 138 -5.85 11.83 -6.42
N SER A 139 -5.98 10.53 -6.15
CA SER A 139 -5.05 9.50 -6.64
C SER A 139 -5.00 9.45 -8.16
N SER A 140 -6.14 9.59 -8.84
CA SER A 140 -6.20 9.63 -10.30
C SER A 140 -5.46 10.83 -10.89
N ALA A 141 -5.52 11.99 -10.22
CA ALA A 141 -4.80 13.19 -10.63
C ALA A 141 -3.28 13.00 -10.53
N HIS A 142 -2.78 12.30 -9.50
CA HIS A 142 -1.36 11.95 -9.39
C HIS A 142 -0.89 11.05 -10.53
N VAL A 143 -1.67 10.01 -10.87
CA VAL A 143 -1.33 9.11 -11.99
C VAL A 143 -1.26 9.87 -13.32
N LEU A 144 -2.19 10.81 -13.56
CA LEU A 144 -2.14 11.68 -14.73
C LEU A 144 -0.93 12.62 -14.68
N GLY A 145 -0.62 13.17 -13.50
CA GLY A 145 0.55 14.02 -13.28
C GLY A 145 1.85 13.31 -13.65
N GLU A 146 2.06 12.09 -13.15
CA GLU A 146 3.20 11.24 -13.48
C GLU A 146 3.27 10.96 -14.99
N ALA A 147 2.14 10.61 -15.62
CA ALA A 147 2.11 10.35 -17.05
C ALA A 147 2.48 11.60 -17.88
N CYS A 148 2.04 12.78 -17.45
CA CYS A 148 2.41 14.05 -18.09
C CYS A 148 3.89 14.39 -17.87
N GLU A 149 4.43 14.21 -16.66
CA GLU A 149 5.85 14.43 -16.37
C GLU A 149 6.73 13.47 -17.21
N LEU A 150 6.34 12.20 -17.33
CA LEU A 150 7.06 11.24 -18.17
C LEU A 150 7.02 11.54 -19.67
N HIS A 151 6.01 12.26 -20.16
CA HIS A 151 5.84 12.53 -21.59
C HIS A 151 6.27 13.93 -22.01
N PHE A 152 6.18 14.92 -21.12
CA PHE A 152 6.41 16.34 -21.42
C PHE A 152 7.40 17.03 -20.46
N GLY A 153 7.77 16.39 -19.36
CA GLY A 153 8.61 16.95 -18.28
C GLY A 153 10.10 16.75 -18.47
#